data_AF-A0A5M9X0H6-F1
#
_entry.id   AF-A0A5M9X0H6-F1
#
_cell.length_a   1.000
_cell.length_b   1.000
_cell.length_c   1.000
_cell.angle_alpha   90.00
_cell.angle_beta   90.00
_cell.angle_gamma   90.00
#
_symmetry.space_group_name_H-M   'P 1'
#
loop_
_entity.id
_entity.type
_entity.pdbx_description
1 polymer ?
#
loop_
_entity_poly.entity_id
_entity_poly.type
_entity_poly.pdbx_seq_one_letter_code
_entity_poly.pdbx_strand_id
1 'polypeptide(L)'
;MLMERNLQEMIKQMTLEEKAELCSGKDFMNTNSIDRLGVPSIMMSDGPHGLRKQDGSADHLGINKSIPATCFPSGSGVASSWNRELAHTMGTALGQEAQAADISIILGPGVNIKRSPLCGRNFEYFSEDPYLSGTLAASYISGVQSQGVGTSIKHFAVNNQEYKRMSVDAVVDERTLREIYLASFEHAVKEAEPWTVMAAYNKVNGDFCSENSRLLTEILRDEWGFSGVVVSDWGAVNERDQGLAAGLELEMPSSNGVGSKKIIEAVQSGKLSEEVLDRSVERLLSLIFKAVDNQRKSASVDVEAQHQLARKIASECMVLLKNEESILPLNTEDSIAVIGAFAQHPRYQGGGSSHIEPTKLDNIYEEILRTATASASFSY
;
A
#
# COMPACT_ATOMS: atom_id res chain seq x y z
N MET A 1 -17.22 -20.34 -9.54
CA MET A 1 -17.54 -19.91 -10.91
C MET A 1 -17.77 -18.42 -10.85
N LEU A 2 -16.91 -17.63 -11.51
CA LEU A 2 -17.12 -16.19 -11.67
C LEU A 2 -18.49 -16.01 -12.33
N MET A 3 -19.38 -15.20 -11.75
CA MET A 3 -20.59 -14.80 -12.46
C MET A 3 -20.13 -13.96 -13.64
N GLU A 4 -20.39 -14.42 -14.86
CA GLU A 4 -20.07 -13.68 -16.06
C GLU A 4 -21.00 -12.46 -16.12
N ARG A 5 -20.47 -11.31 -15.70
CA ARG A 5 -21.19 -10.02 -15.67
C ARG A 5 -20.89 -9.29 -16.96
N ASN A 6 -21.94 -8.85 -17.66
CA ASN A 6 -21.77 -7.98 -18.82
C ASN A 6 -21.61 -6.52 -18.36
N LEU A 7 -20.36 -6.11 -18.11
CA LEU A 7 -20.07 -4.76 -17.59
C LEU A 7 -20.54 -3.67 -18.54
N GLN A 8 -20.43 -3.88 -19.86
CA GLN A 8 -20.88 -2.92 -20.87
C GLN A 8 -22.38 -2.66 -20.80
N GLU A 9 -23.18 -3.71 -20.57
CA GLU A 9 -24.62 -3.57 -20.38
C GLU A 9 -24.95 -2.87 -19.05
N MET A 10 -24.20 -3.14 -17.99
CA MET A 10 -24.36 -2.43 -16.71
C MET A 10 -24.05 -0.93 -16.86
N ILE A 11 -22.97 -0.57 -17.54
CA ILE A 11 -22.56 0.82 -17.77
C ILE A 11 -23.63 1.58 -18.57
N LYS A 12 -24.23 0.95 -19.59
CA LYS A 12 -25.33 1.54 -20.36
C LYS A 12 -26.57 1.83 -19.52
N GLN A 13 -26.78 1.08 -18.44
CA GLN A 13 -27.89 1.27 -17.52
C GLN A 13 -27.58 2.31 -16.43
N MET A 14 -26.33 2.78 -16.30
CA MET A 14 -25.95 3.81 -15.33
C MET A 14 -26.33 5.21 -15.81
N THR A 15 -26.71 6.07 -14.88
CA THR A 15 -26.80 7.50 -15.16
C THR A 15 -25.40 8.13 -15.15
N LEU A 16 -25.27 9.33 -15.69
CA LEU A 16 -24.01 10.07 -15.66
C LEU A 16 -23.52 10.31 -14.22
N GLU A 17 -24.46 10.57 -13.30
CA GLU A 17 -24.19 10.77 -11.88
C GLU A 17 -23.61 9.52 -11.23
N GLU A 18 -24.20 8.35 -11.47
CA GLU A 18 -23.70 7.08 -10.90
C GLU A 18 -22.31 6.72 -11.45
N LYS A 19 -22.06 6.97 -12.74
CA LYS A 19 -20.74 6.79 -13.35
C LYS A 19 -19.71 7.70 -12.66
N ALA A 20 -20.05 8.98 -12.47
CA ALA A 20 -19.17 9.95 -11.83
C ALA A 20 -18.94 9.65 -10.34
N GLU A 21 -19.96 9.23 -9.60
CA GLU A 21 -19.87 8.84 -8.18
C GLU A 21 -19.00 7.60 -7.97
N LEU A 22 -19.05 6.62 -8.88
CA LEU A 22 -18.19 5.44 -8.79
C LEU A 22 -16.69 5.79 -8.90
N CYS A 23 -16.35 6.93 -9.54
CA CYS A 23 -14.99 7.45 -9.67
C CYS A 23 -14.48 8.21 -8.41
N SER A 24 -15.23 8.16 -7.31
CA SER A 24 -14.88 8.71 -5.99
C SER A 24 -15.09 7.65 -4.90
N GLY A 25 -14.34 7.74 -3.82
CA GLY A 25 -14.63 7.05 -2.58
C GLY A 25 -16.00 7.44 -2.02
N LYS A 26 -16.64 6.51 -1.33
CA LYS A 26 -17.85 6.75 -0.51
C LYS A 26 -17.49 7.44 0.79
N ASP A 27 -16.43 6.95 1.43
CA ASP A 27 -15.89 7.47 2.68
C ASP A 27 -14.35 7.44 2.63
N PHE A 28 -13.71 7.34 3.79
CA PHE A 28 -12.25 7.34 3.86
C PHE A 28 -11.60 6.08 3.27
N MET A 29 -12.28 4.93 3.28
CA MET A 29 -11.70 3.63 2.94
C MET A 29 -12.57 2.77 2.02
N ASN A 30 -13.79 3.21 1.68
CA ASN A 30 -14.72 2.43 0.89
C ASN A 30 -15.02 3.08 -0.46
N THR A 31 -15.22 2.25 -1.48
CA THR A 31 -15.75 2.69 -2.78
C THR A 31 -17.25 2.96 -2.70
N ASN A 32 -17.79 3.70 -3.67
CA ASN A 32 -19.25 3.80 -3.81
C ASN A 32 -19.88 2.47 -4.24
N SER A 33 -21.19 2.33 -3.96
CA SER A 33 -22.03 1.20 -4.36
C SER A 33 -23.18 1.71 -5.25
N ILE A 34 -23.71 0.84 -6.11
CA ILE A 34 -24.91 1.10 -6.91
C ILE A 34 -25.87 -0.07 -6.70
N ASP A 35 -26.69 0.03 -5.66
CA ASP A 35 -27.52 -1.09 -5.16
C ASP A 35 -28.49 -1.60 -6.22
N ARG A 36 -29.11 -0.70 -7.01
CA ARG A 36 -30.06 -1.08 -8.07
C ARG A 36 -29.43 -1.90 -9.20
N LEU A 37 -28.11 -1.81 -9.38
CA LEU A 37 -27.32 -2.56 -10.37
C LEU A 37 -26.51 -3.68 -9.73
N GLY A 38 -26.64 -3.90 -8.41
CA GLY A 38 -25.89 -4.91 -7.69
C GLY A 38 -24.38 -4.67 -7.65
N VAL A 39 -23.94 -3.41 -7.71
CA VAL A 39 -22.51 -3.03 -7.56
C VAL A 39 -22.24 -2.80 -6.07
N PRO A 40 -21.51 -3.69 -5.38
CA PRO A 40 -21.22 -3.51 -3.96
C PRO A 40 -20.08 -2.52 -3.71
N SER A 41 -19.99 -2.05 -2.47
CA SER A 41 -18.83 -1.32 -1.96
C SER A 41 -17.74 -2.30 -1.56
N ILE A 42 -16.47 -1.98 -1.86
CA ILE A 42 -15.30 -2.70 -1.35
C ILE A 42 -14.45 -1.80 -0.45
N MET A 43 -13.76 -2.42 0.51
CA MET A 43 -12.89 -1.71 1.46
C MET A 43 -11.43 -1.82 1.06
N MET A 44 -10.72 -0.69 1.12
CA MET A 44 -9.25 -0.63 1.13
C MET A 44 -8.72 -0.26 2.51
N SER A 45 -7.48 -0.62 2.80
CA SER A 45 -6.88 -0.32 4.11
C SER A 45 -5.37 -0.15 3.98
N ASP A 46 -4.80 0.78 4.76
CA ASP A 46 -3.36 0.81 5.00
C ASP A 46 -2.91 -0.51 5.68
N GLY A 47 -1.68 -0.97 5.52
CA GLY A 47 -0.65 -0.46 4.63
C GLY A 47 0.42 -1.53 4.37
N PRO A 48 1.66 -1.13 4.04
CA PRO A 48 2.63 -2.04 3.42
C PRO A 48 3.29 -3.07 4.34
N HIS A 49 3.07 -3.01 5.65
CA HIS A 49 3.67 -3.94 6.62
C HIS A 49 2.73 -4.38 7.75
N GLY A 50 1.42 -4.34 7.49
CA GLY A 50 0.36 -4.72 8.42
C GLY A 50 -0.90 -3.91 8.16
N LEU A 51 -2.04 -4.43 8.62
CA LEU A 51 -3.34 -3.83 8.35
C LEU A 51 -3.72 -2.80 9.41
N ARG A 52 -4.36 -1.72 8.96
CA ARG A 52 -4.85 -0.64 9.81
C ARG A 52 -6.31 -0.37 9.48
N LYS A 53 -7.17 -1.10 10.19
CA LYS A 53 -8.62 -0.95 10.11
C LYS A 53 -9.11 -0.23 11.35
N GLN A 54 -9.79 0.91 11.20
CA GLN A 54 -10.42 1.59 12.33
C GLN A 54 -11.69 0.84 12.75
N ASP A 55 -11.95 0.76 14.06
CA ASP A 55 -13.24 0.32 14.59
C ASP A 55 -14.23 1.51 14.57
N GLY A 56 -15.33 1.40 13.83
CA GLY A 56 -16.36 2.45 13.69
C GLY A 56 -16.17 3.44 12.53
N SER A 57 -16.83 4.59 12.59
CA SER A 57 -16.82 5.61 11.52
C SER A 57 -15.44 6.26 11.39
N ALA A 58 -14.86 6.21 10.20
CA ALA A 58 -13.50 6.67 9.93
C ALA A 58 -13.32 8.17 10.24
N ASP A 59 -12.32 8.51 11.04
CA ASP A 59 -11.88 9.88 11.34
C ASP A 59 -10.53 10.13 10.64
N HIS A 60 -10.48 11.23 9.87
CA HIS A 60 -9.32 11.75 9.13
C HIS A 60 -8.03 11.94 9.97
N LEU A 61 -8.13 11.92 11.30
CA LEU A 61 -7.04 12.18 12.25
C LEU A 61 -6.50 10.92 12.94
N GLY A 62 -7.07 9.73 12.68
CA GLY A 62 -6.63 8.50 13.35
C GLY A 62 -6.93 8.46 14.86
N ILE A 63 -7.95 9.19 15.31
CA ILE A 63 -8.35 9.28 16.73
C ILE A 63 -9.05 7.99 17.19
N ASN A 64 -9.69 7.25 16.26
CA ASN A 64 -10.30 5.96 16.58
C ASN A 64 -9.25 4.85 16.65
N LYS A 65 -9.40 3.96 17.65
CA LYS A 65 -8.50 2.83 17.85
C LYS A 65 -8.52 1.92 16.62
N SER A 66 -7.34 1.61 16.10
CA SER A 66 -7.18 0.56 15.09
C SER A 66 -7.52 -0.79 15.73
N ILE A 67 -8.21 -1.65 14.99
CA ILE A 67 -8.30 -3.07 15.31
C ILE A 67 -6.87 -3.61 15.32
N PRO A 68 -6.47 -4.37 16.36
CA PRO A 68 -5.14 -4.96 16.42
C PRO A 68 -4.87 -5.88 15.23
N ALA A 69 -3.66 -5.80 14.69
CA ALA A 69 -3.22 -6.56 13.53
C ALA A 69 -1.76 -7.03 13.69
N THR A 70 -1.32 -7.92 12.80
CA THR A 70 0.10 -8.30 12.76
C THR A 70 0.93 -7.13 12.23
N CYS A 71 1.91 -6.68 13.02
CA CYS A 71 2.89 -5.68 12.58
C CYS A 71 4.17 -6.39 12.11
N PHE A 72 4.32 -6.56 10.80
CA PHE A 72 5.53 -7.10 10.20
C PHE A 72 6.66 -6.07 10.15
N PRO A 73 7.92 -6.49 9.93
CA PRO A 73 9.02 -5.57 9.68
C PRO A 73 8.70 -4.61 8.53
N SER A 74 9.10 -3.35 8.69
CA SER A 74 8.92 -2.33 7.66
C SER A 74 9.65 -2.68 6.36
N GLY A 75 9.26 -2.04 5.24
CA GLY A 75 9.88 -2.29 3.92
C GLY A 75 11.40 -2.16 3.94
N SER A 76 11.95 -1.22 4.73
CA SER A 76 13.39 -1.07 4.92
C SER A 76 14.07 -2.27 5.59
N GLY A 77 13.40 -2.89 6.55
CA GLY A 77 13.86 -4.11 7.20
C GLY A 77 13.79 -5.29 6.23
N VAL A 78 12.64 -5.50 5.59
CA VAL A 78 12.42 -6.59 4.61
C VAL A 78 13.42 -6.52 3.48
N ALA A 79 13.74 -5.33 2.97
CA ALA A 79 14.75 -5.14 1.92
C ALA A 79 16.13 -5.65 2.33
N SER A 80 16.47 -5.56 3.62
CA SER A 80 17.76 -6.00 4.15
C SER A 80 17.91 -7.52 4.16
N SER A 81 16.82 -8.28 4.00
CA SER A 81 16.87 -9.75 3.86
C SER A 81 17.36 -10.21 2.48
N TRP A 82 17.20 -9.38 1.43
CA TRP A 82 17.41 -9.77 0.02
C TRP A 82 16.64 -11.04 -0.39
N ASN A 83 15.57 -11.37 0.33
CA ASN A 83 14.87 -12.64 0.20
C ASN A 83 13.47 -12.46 -0.40
N ARG A 84 13.34 -12.85 -1.67
CA ARG A 84 12.07 -12.80 -2.43
C ARG A 84 10.99 -13.69 -1.79
N GLU A 85 11.38 -14.88 -1.35
CA GLU A 85 10.45 -15.82 -0.72
C GLU A 85 9.94 -15.28 0.63
N LEU A 86 10.79 -14.57 1.37
CA LEU A 86 10.40 -13.90 2.60
C LEU A 86 9.35 -12.80 2.34
N ALA A 87 9.58 -11.97 1.31
CA ALA A 87 8.62 -10.94 0.90
C ALA A 87 7.28 -11.55 0.41
N HIS A 88 7.33 -12.65 -0.34
CA HIS A 88 6.14 -13.38 -0.78
C HIS A 88 5.37 -14.00 0.40
N THR A 89 6.09 -14.60 1.36
CA THR A 89 5.50 -15.16 2.58
C THR A 89 4.82 -14.08 3.41
N MET A 90 5.47 -12.93 3.59
CA MET A 90 4.88 -11.77 4.25
C MET A 90 3.62 -11.27 3.52
N GLY A 91 3.67 -11.15 2.20
CA GLY A 91 2.50 -10.77 1.38
C GLY A 91 1.34 -11.76 1.53
N THR A 92 1.65 -13.06 1.55
CA THR A 92 0.64 -14.12 1.74
C THR A 92 -0.05 -13.99 3.10
N ALA A 93 0.73 -13.79 4.16
CA ALA A 93 0.20 -13.57 5.50
C ALA A 93 -0.69 -12.32 5.60
N LEU A 94 -0.27 -11.21 5.00
CA LEU A 94 -1.07 -9.98 4.92
C LEU A 94 -2.37 -10.18 4.16
N GLY A 95 -2.34 -10.92 3.04
CA GLY A 95 -3.53 -11.27 2.28
C GLY A 95 -4.52 -12.14 3.07
N GLN A 96 -4.02 -13.07 3.90
CA GLN A 96 -4.87 -13.87 4.79
C GLN A 96 -5.55 -13.00 5.85
N GLU A 97 -4.81 -12.08 6.45
CA GLU A 97 -5.35 -11.14 7.44
C GLU A 97 -6.37 -10.19 6.82
N ALA A 98 -6.13 -9.76 5.57
CA ALA A 98 -7.05 -8.89 4.85
C ALA A 98 -8.37 -9.61 4.55
N GLN A 99 -8.33 -10.89 4.14
CA GLN A 99 -9.53 -11.71 3.97
C GLN A 99 -10.32 -11.85 5.29
N ALA A 100 -9.64 -12.12 6.40
CA ALA A 100 -10.30 -12.24 7.71
C ALA A 100 -10.88 -10.91 8.21
N ALA A 101 -10.30 -9.78 7.78
CA ALA A 101 -10.74 -8.43 8.12
C ALA A 101 -11.70 -7.80 7.09
N ASP A 102 -12.15 -8.56 6.08
CA ASP A 102 -13.01 -8.07 4.99
C ASP A 102 -12.43 -6.85 4.23
N ILE A 103 -11.12 -6.90 3.95
CA ILE A 103 -10.38 -5.90 3.19
C ILE A 103 -10.08 -6.47 1.81
N SER A 104 -10.49 -5.73 0.79
CA SER A 104 -10.32 -6.12 -0.62
C SER A 104 -9.01 -5.66 -1.22
N ILE A 105 -8.44 -4.54 -0.75
CA ILE A 105 -7.21 -3.95 -1.28
C ILE A 105 -6.32 -3.46 -0.14
N ILE A 106 -5.07 -3.91 -0.13
CA ILE A 106 -4.03 -3.39 0.77
C ILE A 106 -3.31 -2.23 0.09
N LEU A 107 -3.24 -1.09 0.76
CA LEU A 107 -2.55 0.11 0.28
C LEU A 107 -1.03 -0.02 0.46
N GLY A 108 -0.43 -0.91 -0.30
CA GLY A 108 1.01 -1.17 -0.36
C GLY A 108 1.34 -2.18 -1.46
N PRO A 109 2.64 -2.45 -1.72
CA PRO A 109 3.79 -1.96 -0.96
C PRO A 109 4.25 -0.55 -1.38
N GLY A 110 5.05 0.10 -0.54
CA GLY A 110 5.71 1.36 -0.85
C GLY A 110 7.06 1.15 -1.56
N VAL A 111 7.25 1.74 -2.74
CA VAL A 111 8.45 1.50 -3.58
C VAL A 111 9.15 2.79 -4.04
N ASN A 112 8.86 3.93 -3.40
CA ASN A 112 9.59 5.16 -3.68
C ASN A 112 11.08 4.99 -3.30
N ILE A 113 11.96 5.47 -4.18
CA ILE A 113 13.41 5.41 -3.98
C ILE A 113 13.85 6.25 -2.78
N LYS A 114 14.74 5.70 -1.95
CA LYS A 114 15.39 6.41 -0.84
C LYS A 114 16.47 7.39 -1.34
N ARG A 115 16.06 8.42 -2.08
CA ARG A 115 16.97 9.43 -2.65
C ARG A 115 17.82 10.13 -1.59
N SER A 116 17.21 10.43 -0.45
CA SER A 116 17.84 11.10 0.69
C SER A 116 17.55 10.31 1.96
N PRO A 117 18.52 10.14 2.86
CA PRO A 117 18.30 9.46 4.14
C PRO A 117 17.29 10.20 5.03
N LEU A 118 17.01 11.48 4.75
CA LEU A 118 16.14 12.34 5.55
C LEU A 118 14.65 12.25 5.20
N CYS A 119 14.28 11.46 4.19
CA CYS A 119 12.86 11.29 3.87
C CYS A 119 12.14 10.58 5.02
N GLY A 120 11.08 11.21 5.54
CA GLY A 120 10.32 10.73 6.69
C GLY A 120 9.67 9.35 6.50
N ARG A 121 9.53 8.88 5.26
CA ARG A 121 8.92 7.60 4.90
C ARG A 121 9.91 6.54 4.42
N ASN A 122 11.22 6.79 4.52
CA ASN A 122 12.22 5.80 4.14
C ASN A 122 12.08 4.45 4.84
N PHE A 123 11.51 4.41 6.05
CA PHE A 123 11.27 3.15 6.75
C PHE A 123 10.24 2.27 5.99
N GLU A 124 9.26 2.90 5.34
CA GLU A 124 8.15 2.24 4.62
C GLU A 124 8.60 1.68 3.26
N TYR A 125 9.62 2.29 2.66
CA TYR A 125 10.14 1.91 1.34
C TYR A 125 11.25 0.86 1.42
N PHE A 126 11.41 0.06 0.35
CA PHE A 126 12.41 -1.01 0.29
C PHE A 126 13.86 -0.47 0.24
N SER A 127 14.27 0.17 -0.86
CA SER A 127 15.69 0.49 -1.09
C SER A 127 15.91 1.82 -1.81
N GLU A 128 17.17 2.26 -1.83
CA GLU A 128 17.68 3.24 -2.80
C GLU A 128 17.92 2.62 -4.19
N ASP A 129 18.07 1.29 -4.24
CA ASP A 129 18.26 0.53 -5.48
C ASP A 129 16.90 0.15 -6.10
N PRO A 130 16.63 0.51 -7.38
CA PRO A 130 15.37 0.21 -8.04
C PRO A 130 15.16 -1.28 -8.30
N TYR A 131 16.23 -2.04 -8.56
CA TYR A 131 16.12 -3.47 -8.84
C TYR A 131 15.64 -4.23 -7.61
N LEU A 132 16.30 -4.04 -6.46
CA LEU A 132 15.90 -4.63 -5.18
C LEU A 132 14.49 -4.21 -4.80
N SER A 133 14.15 -2.92 -4.96
CA SER A 133 12.82 -2.39 -4.64
C SER A 133 11.73 -3.04 -5.49
N GLY A 134 11.92 -3.08 -6.82
CA GLY A 134 10.96 -3.69 -7.73
C GLY A 134 10.82 -5.20 -7.52
N THR A 135 11.93 -5.91 -7.37
CA THR A 135 11.93 -7.38 -7.20
C THR A 135 11.21 -7.81 -5.92
N LEU A 136 11.46 -7.15 -4.78
CA LEU A 136 10.77 -7.47 -3.53
C LEU A 136 9.30 -7.03 -3.56
N ALA A 137 9.00 -5.89 -4.20
CA ALA A 137 7.62 -5.46 -4.41
C ALA A 137 6.82 -6.46 -5.23
N ALA A 138 7.39 -6.98 -6.33
CA ALA A 138 6.76 -8.03 -7.13
C ALA A 138 6.42 -9.26 -6.28
N SER A 139 7.39 -9.76 -5.49
CA SER A 139 7.17 -10.92 -4.61
C SER A 139 6.11 -10.66 -3.53
N TYR A 140 6.13 -9.49 -2.89
CA TYR A 140 5.10 -9.06 -1.96
C TYR A 140 3.71 -9.04 -2.61
N ILE A 141 3.60 -8.42 -3.79
CA ILE A 141 2.33 -8.27 -4.52
C ILE A 141 1.77 -9.63 -4.90
N SER A 142 2.59 -10.52 -5.47
CA SER A 142 2.19 -11.88 -5.79
C SER A 142 1.70 -12.64 -4.56
N GLY A 143 2.37 -12.47 -3.41
CA GLY A 143 1.98 -13.07 -2.14
C GLY A 143 0.58 -12.62 -1.70
N VAL A 144 0.32 -11.31 -1.65
CA VAL A 144 -1.00 -10.76 -1.29
C VAL A 144 -2.08 -11.24 -2.28
N GLN A 145 -1.80 -11.12 -3.57
CA GLN A 145 -2.77 -11.44 -4.62
C GLN A 145 -3.08 -12.94 -4.73
N SER A 146 -2.17 -13.82 -4.29
CA SER A 146 -2.44 -15.26 -4.15
C SER A 146 -3.59 -15.56 -3.18
N GLN A 147 -3.88 -14.63 -2.27
CA GLN A 147 -4.97 -14.76 -1.30
C GLN A 147 -6.29 -14.15 -1.81
N GLY A 148 -6.34 -13.67 -3.05
CA GLY A 148 -7.54 -13.06 -3.62
C GLY A 148 -7.78 -11.63 -3.13
N VAL A 149 -6.72 -10.93 -2.72
CA VAL A 149 -6.74 -9.55 -2.22
C VAL A 149 -5.88 -8.68 -3.13
N GLY A 150 -6.35 -7.49 -3.49
CA GLY A 150 -5.60 -6.56 -4.31
C GLY A 150 -4.50 -5.83 -3.55
N THR A 151 -3.56 -5.27 -4.31
CA THR A 151 -2.53 -4.36 -3.79
C THR A 151 -2.64 -2.99 -4.43
N SER A 152 -2.04 -2.00 -3.78
CA SER A 152 -1.86 -0.64 -4.30
C SER A 152 -0.40 -0.25 -4.18
N ILE A 153 0.38 -0.55 -5.22
CA ILE A 153 1.79 -0.16 -5.26
C ILE A 153 1.88 1.38 -5.25
N LYS A 154 2.72 1.94 -4.36
CA LYS A 154 2.68 3.37 -4.07
C LYS A 154 4.06 3.99 -3.80
N HIS A 155 4.26 5.29 -3.98
CA HIS A 155 3.36 6.30 -4.56
C HIS A 155 3.92 6.70 -5.91
N PHE A 156 3.12 6.54 -6.96
CA PHE A 156 3.52 6.72 -8.34
C PHE A 156 3.39 8.20 -8.76
N ALA A 157 4.46 8.98 -8.93
CA ALA A 157 5.86 8.63 -8.74
C ALA A 157 6.65 9.77 -8.07
N VAL A 158 7.91 9.50 -7.74
CA VAL A 158 8.88 10.50 -7.26
C VAL A 158 8.49 11.20 -5.93
N ASN A 159 7.68 10.53 -5.11
CA ASN A 159 7.35 11.00 -3.75
C ASN A 159 8.47 10.66 -2.76
N ASN A 160 9.63 11.32 -2.88
CA ASN A 160 10.84 10.96 -2.14
C ASN A 160 11.16 11.91 -0.97
N GLN A 161 10.21 12.77 -0.58
CA GLN A 161 10.32 13.64 0.59
C GLN A 161 8.94 14.04 1.11
N GLU A 162 8.79 14.16 2.43
CA GLU A 162 7.54 14.62 3.04
C GLU A 162 7.39 16.14 3.03
N TYR A 163 8.52 16.87 3.02
CA TYR A 163 8.50 18.33 3.05
C TYR A 163 7.78 18.87 1.81
N LYS A 164 6.63 19.52 2.03
CA LYS A 164 5.75 20.09 1.01
C LYS A 164 5.28 19.08 -0.05
N ARG A 165 5.12 17.80 0.30
CA ARG A 165 4.73 16.73 -0.66
C ARG A 165 3.51 17.05 -1.53
N MET A 166 2.56 17.86 -1.03
CA MET A 166 1.35 18.28 -1.77
C MET A 166 1.54 19.46 -2.74
N SER A 167 2.74 20.03 -2.85
CA SER A 167 2.98 21.22 -3.71
C SER A 167 4.35 21.27 -4.37
N VAL A 168 5.29 20.44 -3.93
CA VAL A 168 6.62 20.38 -4.53
C VAL A 168 6.56 19.82 -5.95
N ASP A 169 7.37 20.41 -6.83
CA ASP A 169 7.63 19.90 -8.17
C ASP A 169 8.99 19.22 -8.23
N ALA A 170 8.96 17.91 -8.43
CA ALA A 170 10.16 17.12 -8.62
C ALA A 170 10.60 17.24 -10.09
N VAL A 171 11.62 18.06 -10.32
CA VAL A 171 12.24 18.22 -11.64
C VAL A 171 13.29 17.15 -11.84
N VAL A 172 13.04 16.22 -12.77
CA VAL A 172 13.87 15.04 -13.01
C VAL A 172 14.01 14.82 -14.51
N ASP A 173 15.25 14.61 -14.99
CA ASP A 173 15.49 14.27 -16.39
C ASP A 173 14.96 12.86 -16.73
N GLU A 174 14.70 12.61 -18.02
CA GLU A 174 14.07 11.36 -18.46
C GLU A 174 14.87 10.12 -18.07
N ARG A 175 16.20 10.19 -18.14
CA ARG A 175 17.04 9.03 -17.85
C ARG A 175 16.94 8.66 -16.38
N THR A 176 17.08 9.64 -15.49
CA THR A 176 16.93 9.41 -14.05
C THR A 176 15.50 8.98 -13.69
N LEU A 177 14.49 9.59 -14.31
CA LEU A 177 13.08 9.22 -14.12
C LEU A 177 12.88 7.73 -14.43
N ARG A 178 13.37 7.26 -15.58
CA ARG A 178 13.24 5.87 -16.04
C ARG A 178 14.10 4.89 -15.25
N GLU A 179 15.41 5.13 -15.17
CA GLU A 179 16.38 4.18 -14.62
C GLU A 179 16.29 4.04 -13.10
N ILE A 180 15.80 5.06 -12.38
CA ILE A 180 15.78 5.09 -10.91
C ILE A 180 14.35 5.06 -10.37
N TYR A 181 13.55 6.08 -10.64
CA TYR A 181 12.28 6.26 -9.93
C TYR A 181 11.15 5.37 -10.46
N LEU A 182 11.09 5.17 -11.77
CA LEU A 182 10.07 4.36 -12.42
C LEU A 182 10.45 2.88 -12.46
N ALA A 183 11.74 2.55 -12.53
CA ALA A 183 12.22 1.17 -12.55
C ALA A 183 11.74 0.33 -11.35
N SER A 184 11.58 0.92 -10.16
CA SER A 184 11.02 0.21 -9.00
C SER A 184 9.53 -0.12 -9.13
N PHE A 185 8.78 0.62 -9.95
CA PHE A 185 7.38 0.33 -10.28
C PHE A 185 7.27 -0.60 -11.48
N GLU A 186 8.03 -0.33 -12.55
CA GLU A 186 7.93 -1.04 -13.84
C GLU A 186 8.02 -2.56 -13.66
N HIS A 187 9.04 -3.01 -12.94
CA HIS A 187 9.26 -4.45 -12.71
C HIS A 187 8.09 -5.07 -11.95
N ALA A 188 7.62 -4.43 -10.88
CA ALA A 188 6.51 -4.93 -10.08
C ALA A 188 5.17 -4.92 -10.84
N VAL A 189 4.95 -3.90 -11.68
CA VAL A 189 3.76 -3.79 -12.54
C VAL A 189 3.73 -4.91 -13.57
N LYS A 190 4.85 -5.15 -14.27
CA LYS A 190 4.94 -6.15 -15.33
C LYS A 190 4.95 -7.59 -14.82
N GLU A 191 5.61 -7.85 -13.69
CA GLU A 191 5.77 -9.22 -13.17
C GLU A 191 4.61 -9.66 -12.28
N ALA A 192 4.03 -8.75 -11.49
CA ALA A 192 3.05 -9.10 -10.47
C ALA A 192 1.65 -8.52 -10.69
N GLU A 193 1.48 -7.64 -11.70
CA GLU A 193 0.19 -7.06 -12.12
C GLU A 193 -0.67 -6.61 -10.92
N PRO A 194 -0.22 -5.59 -10.15
CA PRO A 194 -0.96 -5.11 -9.00
C PRO A 194 -2.36 -4.67 -9.42
N TRP A 195 -3.39 -4.96 -8.63
CA TRP A 195 -4.76 -4.57 -9.00
C TRP A 195 -4.93 -3.06 -9.07
N THR A 196 -4.15 -2.32 -8.27
CA THR A 196 -4.15 -0.86 -8.27
C THR A 196 -2.75 -0.26 -8.17
N VAL A 197 -2.63 0.99 -8.62
CA VAL A 197 -1.45 1.86 -8.43
C VAL A 197 -1.92 3.14 -7.76
N MET A 198 -1.23 3.60 -6.71
CA MET A 198 -1.58 4.86 -6.05
C MET A 198 -0.76 6.02 -6.60
N ALA A 199 -1.41 7.02 -7.19
CA ALA A 199 -0.77 8.24 -7.68
C ALA A 199 -0.29 9.11 -6.50
N ALA A 200 0.91 9.69 -6.62
CA ALA A 200 1.53 10.50 -5.58
C ALA A 200 0.93 11.91 -5.45
N TYR A 201 1.23 12.56 -4.31
CA TYR A 201 0.84 13.96 -4.04
C TYR A 201 1.59 14.99 -4.87
N ASN A 202 2.88 14.77 -5.13
CA ASN A 202 3.76 15.79 -5.70
C ASN A 202 3.54 15.96 -7.20
N LYS A 203 4.13 17.02 -7.74
CA LYS A 203 4.30 17.17 -9.19
C LYS A 203 5.58 16.48 -9.64
N VAL A 204 5.58 16.09 -10.92
CA VAL A 204 6.78 15.66 -11.64
C VAL A 204 6.84 16.45 -12.94
N ASN A 205 7.89 17.25 -13.09
CA ASN A 205 8.13 18.09 -14.26
C ASN A 205 6.91 18.99 -14.62
N GLY A 206 6.27 19.59 -13.61
CA GLY A 206 5.22 20.61 -13.79
C GLY A 206 3.80 20.17 -13.41
N ASP A 207 3.46 18.91 -13.64
CA ASP A 207 2.11 18.36 -13.45
C ASP A 207 2.03 17.46 -12.23
N PHE A 208 0.92 17.57 -11.48
CA PHE A 208 0.62 16.69 -10.35
C PHE A 208 0.48 15.24 -10.81
N CYS A 209 1.01 14.28 -10.04
CA CYS A 209 1.00 12.87 -10.47
C CYS A 209 -0.42 12.33 -10.71
N SER A 210 -1.42 12.81 -9.96
CA SER A 210 -2.85 12.48 -10.14
C SER A 210 -3.46 13.02 -11.44
N GLU A 211 -2.82 13.97 -12.10
CA GLU A 211 -3.27 14.63 -13.34
C GLU A 211 -2.26 14.48 -14.50
N ASN A 212 -1.20 13.69 -14.33
CA ASN A 212 -0.10 13.60 -15.29
C ASN A 212 -0.34 12.47 -16.31
N SER A 213 -0.82 12.80 -17.51
CA SER A 213 -1.13 11.82 -18.58
C SER A 213 0.09 11.03 -19.04
N ARG A 214 1.27 11.66 -19.00
CA ARG A 214 2.52 10.99 -19.34
C ARG A 214 2.85 9.87 -18.37
N LEU A 215 2.65 10.09 -17.07
CA LEU A 215 2.83 9.05 -16.06
C LEU A 215 1.71 7.99 -16.14
N LEU A 216 0.45 8.42 -16.04
CA LEU A 216 -0.68 7.53 -15.78
C LEU A 216 -1.21 6.79 -17.01
N THR A 217 -1.03 7.34 -18.21
CA THR A 217 -1.48 6.73 -19.47
C THR A 217 -0.31 6.29 -20.32
N GLU A 218 0.53 7.23 -20.79
CA GLU A 218 1.60 6.90 -21.76
C GLU A 218 2.57 5.86 -21.18
N ILE A 219 3.13 6.11 -20.01
CA ILE A 219 4.10 5.19 -19.39
C ILE A 219 3.39 3.98 -18.77
N LEU A 220 2.48 4.23 -17.82
CA LEU A 220 1.91 3.15 -17.03
C LEU A 220 1.07 2.19 -17.87
N ARG A 221 0.26 2.70 -18.80
CA ARG A 221 -0.67 1.86 -19.58
C ARG A 221 -0.13 1.51 -20.94
N ASP A 222 0.27 2.49 -21.74
CA ASP A 222 0.64 2.24 -23.14
C ASP A 222 1.99 1.54 -23.26
N GLU A 223 2.99 1.92 -22.46
CA GLU A 223 4.30 1.28 -22.47
C GLU A 223 4.40 0.04 -21.59
N TRP A 224 3.80 0.05 -20.38
CA TRP A 224 3.92 -1.07 -19.44
C TRP A 224 2.77 -2.07 -19.49
N GLY A 225 1.64 -1.73 -20.12
CA GLY A 225 0.50 -2.62 -20.24
C GLY A 225 -0.37 -2.72 -18.97
N PHE A 226 -0.29 -1.75 -18.06
CA PHE A 226 -1.09 -1.78 -16.82
C PHE A 226 -2.60 -1.78 -17.10
N SER A 227 -3.28 -2.84 -16.67
CA SER A 227 -4.72 -3.04 -16.85
C SER A 227 -5.56 -2.70 -15.62
N GLY A 228 -4.92 -2.43 -14.47
CA GLY A 228 -5.59 -2.13 -13.21
C GLY A 228 -6.14 -0.70 -13.10
N VAL A 229 -6.48 -0.32 -11.88
CA VAL A 229 -7.07 0.98 -11.50
C VAL A 229 -6.01 1.88 -10.87
N VAL A 230 -5.96 3.15 -11.27
CA VAL A 230 -5.18 4.17 -10.58
C VAL A 230 -6.07 4.85 -9.53
N VAL A 231 -5.59 4.84 -8.29
CA VAL A 231 -6.23 5.48 -7.12
C VAL A 231 -5.39 6.69 -6.72
N SER A 232 -6.01 7.78 -6.26
CA SER A 232 -5.23 8.91 -5.72
C SER A 232 -4.66 8.58 -4.35
N ASP A 233 -3.53 9.19 -3.98
CA ASP A 233 -3.25 9.38 -2.56
C ASP A 233 -4.34 10.30 -1.94
N TRP A 234 -4.48 10.28 -0.61
CA TRP A 234 -5.63 10.84 0.08
C TRP A 234 -5.65 12.37 -0.02
N GLY A 235 -6.55 12.91 -0.84
CA GLY A 235 -6.65 14.35 -1.11
C GLY A 235 -5.57 14.88 -2.07
N ALA A 236 -4.99 14.02 -2.91
CA ALA A 236 -4.00 14.40 -3.92
C ALA A 236 -4.61 15.06 -5.17
N VAL A 237 -5.92 14.89 -5.39
CA VAL A 237 -6.61 15.36 -6.60
C VAL A 237 -6.82 16.87 -6.55
N ASN A 238 -6.37 17.58 -7.58
CA ASN A 238 -6.61 19.03 -7.72
C ASN A 238 -7.77 19.30 -8.69
N GLU A 239 -7.67 18.75 -9.90
CA GLU A 239 -8.66 18.93 -10.97
C GLU A 239 -9.18 17.58 -11.45
N ARG A 240 -10.34 17.17 -10.92
CA ARG A 240 -10.85 15.80 -11.07
C ARG A 240 -11.08 15.39 -12.52
N ASP A 241 -11.58 16.27 -13.37
CA ASP A 241 -11.81 16.01 -14.80
C ASP A 241 -10.49 15.82 -15.56
N GLN A 242 -9.45 16.61 -15.23
CA GLN A 242 -8.11 16.43 -15.79
C GLN A 242 -7.48 15.12 -15.30
N GLY A 243 -7.65 14.79 -14.02
CA GLY A 243 -7.20 13.50 -13.47
C GLY A 243 -7.85 12.32 -14.18
N LEU A 244 -9.18 12.36 -14.41
CA LEU A 244 -9.88 11.28 -15.12
C LEU A 244 -9.37 11.15 -16.55
N ALA A 245 -9.19 12.28 -17.25
CA ALA A 245 -8.62 12.31 -18.60
C ALA A 245 -7.18 11.77 -18.66
N ALA A 246 -6.38 12.03 -17.62
CA ALA A 246 -5.00 11.55 -17.52
C ALA A 246 -4.90 10.05 -17.19
N GLY A 247 -5.95 9.43 -16.65
CA GLY A 247 -5.99 8.01 -16.30
C GLY A 247 -6.13 7.71 -14.81
N LEU A 248 -6.51 8.69 -13.98
CA LEU A 248 -6.86 8.50 -12.57
C LEU A 248 -8.34 8.11 -12.42
N GLU A 249 -8.63 6.84 -12.15
CA GLU A 249 -10.01 6.35 -12.04
C GLU A 249 -10.67 6.64 -10.68
N LEU A 250 -9.97 6.49 -9.56
CA LEU A 250 -10.56 6.61 -8.23
C LEU A 250 -9.95 7.76 -7.40
N GLU A 251 -10.76 8.76 -7.08
CA GLU A 251 -10.43 9.78 -6.07
C GLU A 251 -10.67 9.22 -4.66
N MET A 252 -9.66 9.28 -3.80
CA MET A 252 -9.75 8.96 -2.38
C MET A 252 -9.23 10.13 -1.51
N PRO A 253 -9.81 10.37 -0.32
CA PRO A 253 -11.11 9.84 0.13
C PRO A 253 -12.25 10.52 -0.65
N SER A 254 -13.50 10.31 -0.25
CA SER A 254 -14.63 11.09 -0.78
C SER A 254 -14.36 12.61 -0.75
N SER A 255 -14.61 13.28 -1.87
CA SER A 255 -14.62 14.75 -1.97
C SER A 255 -16.00 15.35 -1.66
N ASN A 256 -16.91 14.57 -1.05
CA ASN A 256 -18.30 14.94 -0.77
C ASN A 256 -19.05 15.47 -2.02
N GLY A 257 -18.81 14.83 -3.16
CA GLY A 257 -19.47 15.13 -4.44
C GLY A 257 -18.84 16.24 -5.28
N VAL A 258 -17.79 16.93 -4.78
CA VAL A 258 -17.09 17.97 -5.55
C VAL A 258 -16.45 17.38 -6.81
N GLY A 259 -15.75 16.25 -6.68
CA GLY A 259 -15.12 15.54 -7.79
C GLY A 259 -16.14 15.04 -8.81
N SER A 260 -17.21 14.38 -8.35
CA SER A 260 -18.30 13.89 -9.22
C SER A 260 -18.93 15.03 -10.03
N LYS A 261 -19.18 16.17 -9.39
CA LYS A 261 -19.73 17.37 -10.05
C LYS A 261 -18.80 17.87 -11.17
N LYS A 262 -17.49 17.96 -10.93
CA LYS A 262 -16.51 18.36 -11.95
C LYS A 262 -16.53 17.42 -13.17
N ILE A 263 -16.65 16.10 -12.94
CA ILE A 263 -16.77 15.11 -14.03
C ILE A 263 -18.06 15.35 -14.83
N ILE A 264 -19.20 15.47 -14.15
CA ILE A 264 -20.51 15.68 -14.79
C ILE A 264 -20.49 16.95 -15.66
N GLU A 265 -20.00 18.07 -15.11
CA GLU A 265 -19.91 19.35 -15.82
C GLU A 265 -18.96 19.26 -17.04
N ALA A 266 -17.84 18.55 -16.91
CA ALA A 266 -16.89 18.36 -18.01
C ALA A 266 -17.49 17.50 -19.14
N VAL A 267 -18.28 16.47 -18.81
CA VAL A 267 -18.97 15.65 -19.82
C VAL A 267 -20.07 16.45 -20.51
N GLN A 268 -20.94 17.12 -19.74
CA GLN A 268 -22.05 17.92 -20.30
C GLN A 268 -21.57 19.08 -21.18
N SER A 269 -20.40 19.66 -20.88
CA SER A 269 -19.79 20.73 -21.68
C SER A 269 -18.98 20.23 -22.88
N GLY A 270 -18.74 18.91 -22.99
CA GLY A 270 -17.90 18.31 -24.02
C GLY A 270 -16.39 18.48 -23.80
N LYS A 271 -15.96 18.98 -22.64
CA LYS A 271 -14.55 19.06 -22.24
C LYS A 271 -13.95 17.65 -22.02
N LEU A 272 -14.78 16.71 -21.57
CA LEU A 272 -14.44 15.31 -21.34
C LEU A 272 -15.45 14.46 -22.12
N SER A 273 -14.98 13.47 -22.88
CA SER A 273 -15.91 12.56 -23.57
C SER A 273 -16.46 11.53 -22.58
N GLU A 274 -17.74 11.17 -22.71
CA GLU A 274 -18.36 10.16 -21.84
C GLU A 274 -17.69 8.79 -22.01
N GLU A 275 -17.13 8.50 -23.18
CA GLU A 275 -16.35 7.27 -23.42
C GLU A 275 -15.09 7.18 -22.53
N VAL A 276 -14.51 8.32 -22.13
CA VAL A 276 -13.41 8.33 -21.15
C VAL A 276 -13.92 7.86 -19.79
N LEU A 277 -15.06 8.40 -19.36
CA LEU A 277 -15.72 8.03 -18.11
C LEU A 277 -16.14 6.55 -18.11
N ASP A 278 -16.73 6.07 -19.20
CA ASP A 278 -17.17 4.68 -19.34
C ASP A 278 -16.02 3.69 -19.19
N ARG A 279 -14.85 3.98 -19.78
CA ARG A 279 -13.65 3.15 -19.60
C ARG A 279 -13.15 3.14 -18.16
N SER A 280 -13.19 4.28 -17.48
CA SER A 280 -12.82 4.35 -16.06
C SER A 280 -13.77 3.53 -15.19
N VAL A 281 -15.08 3.64 -15.44
CA VAL A 281 -16.12 2.86 -14.75
C VAL A 281 -15.96 1.36 -15.02
N GLU A 282 -15.66 0.95 -16.25
CA GLU A 282 -15.41 -0.46 -16.59
C GLU A 282 -14.25 -1.07 -15.78
N ARG A 283 -13.14 -0.33 -15.63
CA ARG A 283 -12.00 -0.75 -14.81
C ARG A 283 -12.37 -0.86 -13.33
N LEU A 284 -13.14 0.09 -12.82
CA LEU A 284 -13.62 0.08 -11.44
C LEU A 284 -14.58 -1.08 -11.16
N LEU A 285 -15.53 -1.34 -12.06
CA LEU A 285 -16.42 -2.49 -11.95
C LEU A 285 -15.66 -3.81 -12.01
N SER A 286 -14.66 -3.90 -12.90
CA SER A 286 -13.79 -5.07 -13.00
C SER A 286 -13.04 -5.31 -11.68
N LEU A 287 -12.49 -4.26 -11.06
CA LEU A 287 -11.83 -4.33 -9.76
C LEU A 287 -12.80 -4.75 -8.65
N ILE A 288 -13.95 -4.09 -8.54
CA ILE A 288 -14.98 -4.36 -7.52
C ILE A 288 -15.43 -5.82 -7.60
N PHE A 289 -15.79 -6.29 -8.79
CA PHE A 289 -16.26 -7.66 -8.94
C PHE A 289 -15.15 -8.70 -8.80
N LYS A 290 -13.92 -8.38 -9.21
CA LYS A 290 -12.75 -9.23 -8.93
C LYS A 290 -12.56 -9.41 -7.42
N ALA A 291 -12.69 -8.35 -6.62
CA ALA A 291 -12.60 -8.44 -5.17
C ALA A 291 -13.74 -9.27 -4.57
N VAL A 292 -14.98 -9.00 -4.98
CA VAL A 292 -16.18 -9.71 -4.51
C VAL A 292 -16.10 -11.21 -4.79
N ASP A 293 -15.69 -11.57 -6.01
CA ASP A 293 -15.63 -12.97 -6.42
C ASP A 293 -14.51 -13.74 -5.72
N ASN A 294 -13.48 -13.05 -5.23
CA ASN A 294 -12.37 -13.64 -4.49
C ASN A 294 -12.56 -13.60 -2.96
N GLN A 295 -13.64 -13.00 -2.46
CA GLN A 295 -13.91 -12.86 -1.03
C GLN A 295 -14.13 -14.24 -0.37
N ARG A 296 -13.45 -14.47 0.77
CA ARG A 296 -13.55 -15.72 1.55
C ARG A 296 -14.31 -15.47 2.85
N LYS A 297 -15.64 -15.68 2.83
CA LYS A 297 -16.56 -15.38 3.96
C LYS A 297 -16.23 -16.04 5.31
N SER A 298 -15.43 -17.10 5.32
CA SER A 298 -15.04 -17.83 6.54
C SER A 298 -13.53 -17.76 6.78
N ALA A 299 -12.85 -16.77 6.22
CA ALA A 299 -11.43 -16.54 6.49
C ALA A 299 -11.22 -16.20 7.97
N SER A 300 -10.22 -16.82 8.56
CA SER A 300 -9.75 -16.53 9.91
C SER A 300 -8.23 -16.59 9.91
N VAL A 301 -7.63 -15.97 10.92
CA VAL A 301 -6.18 -15.92 11.09
C VAL A 301 -5.80 -16.50 12.44
N ASP A 302 -4.80 -17.38 12.43
CA ASP A 302 -4.10 -17.79 13.64
C ASP A 302 -3.10 -16.70 14.05
N VAL A 303 -3.50 -15.92 15.06
CA VAL A 303 -2.71 -14.81 15.59
C VAL A 303 -1.35 -15.26 16.10
N GLU A 304 -1.24 -16.44 16.70
CA GLU A 304 0.04 -16.93 17.21
C GLU A 304 0.96 -17.31 16.06
N ALA A 305 0.44 -18.02 15.07
CA ALA A 305 1.22 -18.37 13.87
C ALA A 305 1.72 -17.12 13.13
N GLN A 306 0.89 -16.08 13.02
CA GLN A 306 1.30 -14.80 12.44
C GLN A 306 2.40 -14.10 13.26
N HIS A 307 2.27 -14.09 14.59
CA HIS A 307 3.30 -13.50 15.46
C HIS A 307 4.64 -14.21 15.30
N GLN A 308 4.64 -15.55 15.29
CA GLN A 308 5.86 -16.34 15.07
C GLN A 308 6.45 -16.13 13.67
N LEU A 309 5.60 -15.96 12.65
CA LEU A 309 6.06 -15.61 11.31
C LEU A 309 6.69 -14.21 11.28
N ALA A 310 6.08 -13.21 11.89
CA ALA A 310 6.64 -11.86 11.99
C ALA A 310 8.00 -11.86 12.70
N ARG A 311 8.14 -12.67 13.76
CA ARG A 311 9.41 -12.88 14.46
C ARG A 311 10.48 -13.50 13.56
N LYS A 312 10.13 -14.52 12.78
CA LYS A 312 11.06 -15.14 11.81
C LYS A 312 11.49 -14.15 10.72
N ILE A 313 10.54 -13.41 10.15
CA ILE A 313 10.84 -12.38 9.14
C ILE A 313 11.77 -11.33 9.76
N ALA A 314 11.50 -10.88 10.99
CA ALA A 314 12.34 -9.91 11.68
C ALA A 314 13.78 -10.40 11.86
N SER A 315 14.00 -11.68 12.19
CA SER A 315 15.36 -12.22 12.35
C SER A 315 16.14 -12.28 11.03
N GLU A 316 15.46 -12.54 9.90
CA GLU A 316 16.08 -12.51 8.56
C GLU A 316 16.31 -11.08 8.03
N CYS A 317 15.76 -10.06 8.69
CA CYS A 317 15.92 -8.64 8.32
C CYS A 317 17.07 -7.94 9.07
N MET A 318 17.68 -8.59 10.06
CA MET A 318 18.74 -7.99 10.87
C MET A 318 20.08 -7.99 10.11
N VAL A 319 20.79 -6.85 10.11
CA VAL A 319 22.12 -6.73 9.51
C VAL A 319 23.17 -6.60 10.61
N LEU A 320 24.05 -7.60 10.73
CA LEU A 320 25.20 -7.54 11.64
C LEU A 320 26.28 -6.63 11.03
N LEU A 321 26.33 -5.38 11.49
CA LEU A 321 27.26 -4.38 10.94
C LEU A 321 28.70 -4.55 11.44
N LYS A 322 28.88 -5.03 12.68
CA LYS A 322 30.17 -5.15 13.34
C LYS A 322 30.16 -6.30 14.34
N ASN A 323 31.19 -7.16 14.31
CA ASN A 323 31.41 -8.24 15.26
C ASN A 323 32.91 -8.44 15.48
N GLU A 324 33.50 -7.67 16.40
CA GLU A 324 34.92 -7.79 16.78
C GLU A 324 35.06 -8.77 17.94
N GLU A 325 36.22 -9.44 18.02
CA GLU A 325 36.58 -10.34 19.13
C GLU A 325 35.58 -11.48 19.37
N SER A 326 34.77 -11.82 18.35
CA SER A 326 33.70 -12.83 18.46
C SER A 326 32.73 -12.55 19.61
N ILE A 327 32.41 -11.27 19.85
CA ILE A 327 31.46 -10.88 20.91
C ILE A 327 30.07 -11.48 20.70
N LEU A 328 29.65 -11.70 19.45
CA LEU A 328 28.43 -12.44 19.11
C LEU A 328 28.77 -13.80 18.47
N PRO A 329 27.96 -14.86 18.74
CA PRO A 329 26.74 -14.85 19.57
C PRO A 329 27.02 -14.83 21.08
N LEU A 330 26.10 -14.25 21.85
CA LEU A 330 26.12 -14.33 23.32
C LEU A 330 25.80 -15.76 23.79
N ASN A 331 26.34 -16.16 24.93
CA ASN A 331 25.98 -17.41 25.60
C ASN A 331 24.83 -17.17 26.58
N THR A 332 24.00 -18.19 26.78
CA THR A 332 22.85 -18.12 27.70
C THR A 332 23.24 -18.06 29.18
N GLU A 333 24.51 -18.30 29.49
CA GLU A 333 25.10 -18.23 30.84
C GLU A 333 25.85 -16.93 31.10
N ASP A 334 26.00 -16.06 30.08
CA ASP A 334 26.71 -14.80 30.23
C ASP A 334 26.01 -13.88 31.26
N SER A 335 26.81 -13.08 31.97
CA SER A 335 26.28 -12.00 32.80
C SER A 335 26.10 -10.75 31.94
N ILE A 336 24.86 -10.32 31.77
CA ILE A 336 24.47 -9.30 30.79
C ILE A 336 23.81 -8.12 31.49
N ALA A 337 24.34 -6.92 31.26
CA ALA A 337 23.65 -5.67 31.58
C ALA A 337 22.94 -5.16 30.32
N VAL A 338 21.61 -5.00 30.39
CA VAL A 338 20.79 -4.54 29.26
C VAL A 338 20.50 -3.05 29.43
N ILE A 339 21.14 -2.21 28.63
CA ILE A 339 21.07 -0.75 28.78
C ILE A 339 20.43 -0.11 27.55
N GLY A 340 19.38 0.70 27.77
CA GLY A 340 18.80 1.58 26.76
C GLY A 340 17.27 1.56 26.73
N ALA A 341 16.66 2.72 26.42
CA ALA A 341 15.21 2.90 26.47
C ALA A 341 14.42 1.92 25.57
N PHE A 342 15.01 1.51 24.44
CA PHE A 342 14.35 0.59 23.50
C PHE A 342 14.33 -0.87 23.97
N ALA A 343 15.03 -1.22 25.05
CA ALA A 343 15.03 -2.59 25.55
C ALA A 343 13.65 -3.01 26.09
N GLN A 344 12.95 -2.09 26.76
CA GLN A 344 11.59 -2.29 27.28
C GLN A 344 10.52 -1.61 26.42
N HIS A 345 10.88 -0.57 25.67
CA HIS A 345 9.97 0.17 24.78
C HIS A 345 10.46 0.08 23.32
N PRO A 346 10.27 -1.07 22.65
CA PRO A 346 10.87 -1.32 21.34
C PRO A 346 10.38 -0.30 20.30
N ARG A 347 11.30 0.13 19.43
CA ARG A 347 10.98 0.87 18.21
C ARG A 347 10.98 -0.08 17.02
N TYR A 348 9.81 -0.64 16.71
CA TYR A 348 9.64 -1.71 15.73
C TYR A 348 9.00 -1.25 14.42
N GLN A 349 8.42 -0.05 14.39
CA GLN A 349 7.77 0.51 13.21
C GLN A 349 8.00 2.03 13.11
N GLY A 350 7.60 2.61 11.98
CA GLY A 350 7.51 4.06 11.79
C GLY A 350 6.16 4.63 12.23
N GLY A 351 5.85 5.85 11.76
CA GLY A 351 4.60 6.55 12.05
C GLY A 351 3.81 6.87 10.79
N GLY A 352 2.72 7.62 10.93
CA GLY A 352 1.86 8.01 9.80
C GLY A 352 0.84 6.94 9.44
N SER A 353 0.48 6.85 8.16
CA SER A 353 -0.60 5.95 7.72
C SER A 353 -0.25 4.46 7.87
N SER A 354 1.03 4.12 7.94
CA SER A 354 1.52 2.75 8.12
C SER A 354 1.57 2.30 9.59
N HIS A 355 1.13 3.13 10.54
CA HIS A 355 1.17 2.79 11.96
C HIS A 355 0.12 1.74 12.32
N ILE A 356 0.54 0.63 12.91
CA ILE A 356 -0.30 -0.52 13.26
C ILE A 356 -0.39 -0.66 14.78
N GLU A 357 -1.57 -0.95 15.30
CA GLU A 357 -1.72 -1.45 16.67
C GLU A 357 -1.40 -2.95 16.67
N PRO A 358 -0.27 -3.41 17.26
CA PRO A 358 0.12 -4.81 17.15
C PRO A 358 -0.73 -5.71 18.05
N THR A 359 -1.16 -6.86 17.54
CA THR A 359 -1.87 -7.86 18.36
C THR A 359 -0.98 -8.42 19.49
N LYS A 360 0.33 -8.55 19.23
CA LYS A 360 1.36 -8.97 20.18
C LYS A 360 2.65 -8.22 19.90
N LEU A 361 3.40 -7.90 20.96
CA LEU A 361 4.68 -7.21 20.86
C LEU A 361 5.62 -7.73 21.94
N ASP A 362 6.73 -8.31 21.49
CA ASP A 362 7.83 -8.73 22.37
C ASP A 362 8.75 -7.54 22.65
N ASN A 363 9.37 -7.49 23.84
CA ASN A 363 10.44 -6.55 24.16
C ASN A 363 11.76 -7.29 24.44
N ILE A 364 12.87 -6.63 24.15
CA ILE A 364 14.22 -7.22 24.18
C ILE A 364 14.55 -7.72 25.58
N TYR A 365 14.22 -6.94 26.62
CA TYR A 365 14.54 -7.29 28.00
C TYR A 365 13.88 -8.59 28.44
N GLU A 366 12.56 -8.73 28.22
CA GLU A 366 11.84 -9.96 28.53
C GLU A 366 12.33 -11.16 27.72
N GLU A 367 12.63 -10.97 26.43
CA GLU A 367 13.10 -12.07 25.58
C GLU A 367 14.49 -12.58 25.98
N ILE A 368 15.39 -11.67 26.42
CA ILE A 368 16.68 -12.07 26.98
C ILE A 368 16.48 -12.86 28.27
N LEU A 369 15.61 -12.39 29.18
CA LEU A 369 15.31 -13.11 30.42
C LEU A 369 14.70 -14.50 30.18
N ARG A 370 13.83 -14.65 29.17
CA ARG A 370 13.24 -15.94 28.79
C ARG A 370 14.28 -16.91 28.22
N THR A 371 15.34 -16.40 27.58
CA THR A 371 16.38 -17.20 26.92
C THR A 371 17.53 -17.58 27.87
N ALA A 372 17.74 -16.77 28.90
CA ALA A 372 18.82 -16.95 29.86
C ALA A 372 18.65 -18.17 30.76
N THR A 373 19.76 -18.80 31.14
CA THR A 373 19.74 -19.85 32.17
C THR A 373 19.70 -19.26 33.57
N ALA A 374 19.35 -20.09 34.57
CA ALA A 374 19.26 -19.66 35.97
C ALA A 374 20.58 -19.12 36.58
N SER A 375 21.72 -19.33 35.92
CA SER A 375 23.04 -18.85 36.34
C SER A 375 23.40 -17.47 35.80
N ALA A 376 22.63 -16.92 34.86
CA ALA A 376 22.85 -15.58 34.34
C ALA A 376 22.44 -14.51 35.39
N SER A 377 23.18 -13.41 35.44
CA SER A 377 22.84 -12.24 36.27
C SER A 377 22.45 -11.06 35.38
N PHE A 378 21.35 -10.39 35.74
CA PHE A 378 20.77 -9.29 34.97
C PHE A 378 20.65 -8.02 35.79
N SER A 379 21.04 -6.91 35.17
CA SER A 379 20.75 -5.56 35.64
C SER A 379 20.25 -4.72 34.46
N TYR A 380 19.26 -3.86 34.73
CA TYR A 380 18.74 -2.87 33.78
C TYR A 380 19.20 -1.48 34.19
#